data_AF-A0A924AUL6-F1
#
_entry.id   AF-A0A924AUL6-F1
#
_cell.length_a   1.000
_cell.length_b   1.000
_cell.length_c   1.000
_cell.angle_alpha   90.00
_cell.angle_beta   90.00
_cell.angle_gamma   90.00
#
_symmetry.space_group_name_H-M   'P 1'
#
loop_
_entity.id
_entity.type
_entity.pdbx_description
1 polymer ?
#
loop_
_entity_poly.entity_id
_entity_poly.type
_entity_poly.pdbx_seq_one_letter_code
_entity_poly.pdbx_strand_id
1 'polypeptide(L)'
;MKKYNSLQEVRKDLSEGAITCRSLTEYYLKNITAKAHLNAYVEVYDQEALATADSVDAKIKAGTAGKLAGMVIGLKDVLCHKDHGLQASSNILKGFVSQFNGTAVERLIQEDAIIIGRQSCDEFAMGSSNENSAFGPVKNDIDNSRVPGGSSGGSAVGVQADTCLVSLGSDTGGSVRQPAAFCGIIGFKPTYSRISRYGLIAYASSFDSIGIMARSIEDTALVLEVISGYD
;
A
#
# COMPACT_ATOMS: atom_id res chain seq x y z
N MET A 1 5.50 -20.58 1.19
CA MET A 1 5.92 -19.69 0.09
C MET A 1 7.14 -18.90 0.54
N LYS A 2 8.09 -18.62 -0.36
CA LYS A 2 9.25 -17.76 -0.05
C LYS A 2 8.80 -16.30 0.04
N LYS A 3 9.62 -15.45 0.68
CA LYS A 3 9.48 -13.99 0.60
C LYS A 3 9.85 -13.51 -0.80
N TYR A 4 9.07 -12.59 -1.35
CA TYR A 4 9.34 -11.91 -2.62
C TYR A 4 9.80 -10.49 -2.36
N ASN A 5 10.84 -10.05 -3.09
CA ASN A 5 11.36 -8.68 -2.97
C ASN A 5 11.09 -7.82 -4.20
N SER A 6 10.61 -8.43 -5.30
CA SER A 6 10.23 -7.71 -6.52
C SER A 6 9.10 -8.40 -7.28
N LEU A 7 8.39 -7.64 -8.11
CA LEU A 7 7.39 -8.17 -9.03
C LEU A 7 8.03 -9.08 -10.08
N GLN A 8 9.29 -8.86 -10.43
CA GLN A 8 10.02 -9.74 -11.34
C GLN A 8 10.14 -11.17 -10.79
N GLU A 9 10.45 -11.32 -9.50
CA GLU A 9 10.49 -12.64 -8.86
C GLU A 9 9.10 -13.30 -8.83
N VAL A 10 8.05 -12.52 -8.54
CA VAL A 10 6.66 -12.99 -8.57
C VAL A 10 6.29 -13.47 -9.97
N ARG A 11 6.56 -12.66 -11.00
CA ARG A 11 6.26 -12.99 -12.41
C ARG A 11 6.97 -14.23 -12.89
N LYS A 12 8.23 -14.41 -12.48
CA LYS A 12 8.99 -15.63 -12.78
C LYS A 12 8.24 -16.85 -12.25
N ASP A 13 7.94 -16.87 -10.95
CA ASP A 13 7.29 -18.02 -10.33
C ASP A 13 5.84 -18.22 -10.83
N LEU A 14 5.11 -17.15 -11.20
CA LEU A 14 3.81 -17.24 -11.88
C LEU A 14 3.94 -17.90 -13.27
N SER A 15 4.94 -17.48 -14.06
CA SER A 15 5.17 -18.02 -15.42
C SER A 15 5.59 -19.49 -15.41
N GLU A 16 6.27 -19.92 -14.35
CA GLU A 16 6.68 -21.31 -14.12
C GLU A 16 5.53 -22.15 -13.52
N GLY A 17 4.40 -21.54 -13.16
CA GLY A 17 3.28 -22.20 -12.49
C GLY A 17 3.57 -22.63 -11.05
N ALA A 18 4.64 -22.10 -10.45
CA ALA A 18 5.04 -22.40 -9.07
C ALA A 18 4.11 -21.73 -8.04
N ILE A 19 3.51 -20.61 -8.41
CA ILE A 19 2.49 -19.89 -7.64
C ILE A 19 1.36 -19.42 -8.54
N THR A 20 0.30 -18.91 -7.91
CA THR A 20 -0.79 -18.15 -8.54
C THR A 20 -0.95 -16.82 -7.81
N CYS A 21 -1.59 -15.82 -8.42
CA CYS A 21 -1.94 -14.57 -7.73
C CYS A 21 -2.78 -14.86 -6.48
N ARG A 22 -3.72 -15.82 -6.55
CA ARG A 22 -4.50 -16.23 -5.39
C ARG A 22 -3.63 -16.77 -4.26
N SER A 23 -2.77 -17.76 -4.53
CA SER A 23 -1.91 -18.34 -3.48
C SER A 23 -0.90 -17.34 -2.90
N LEU A 24 -0.45 -16.37 -3.71
CA LEU A 24 0.38 -15.25 -3.24
C LEU A 24 -0.41 -14.30 -2.32
N THR A 25 -1.66 -14.02 -2.66
CA THR A 25 -2.54 -13.18 -1.82
C THR A 25 -2.87 -13.87 -0.50
N GLU A 26 -3.17 -15.18 -0.53
CA GLU A 26 -3.35 -15.99 0.69
C GLU A 26 -2.10 -15.99 1.58
N TYR A 27 -0.91 -16.03 0.97
CA TYR A 27 0.36 -15.90 1.69
C TYR A 27 0.47 -14.57 2.43
N TYR A 28 0.17 -13.45 1.77
CA TYR A 28 0.20 -12.13 2.39
C TYR A 28 -0.88 -11.97 3.48
N LEU A 29 -2.11 -12.44 3.25
CA LEU A 29 -3.18 -12.43 4.26
C LEU A 29 -2.79 -13.24 5.51
N LYS A 30 -2.11 -14.37 5.33
CA LYS A 30 -1.56 -15.15 6.45
C LYS A 30 -0.51 -14.37 7.22
N ASN A 31 0.38 -13.66 6.53
CA ASN A 31 1.37 -12.80 7.16
C ASN A 31 0.73 -11.63 7.92
N ILE A 32 -0.31 -10.99 7.36
CA ILE A 32 -1.09 -9.96 8.05
C ILE A 32 -1.65 -10.49 9.37
N THR A 33 -2.25 -11.69 9.34
CA THR A 33 -2.80 -12.33 10.54
C THR A 33 -1.71 -12.63 11.58
N ALA A 34 -0.59 -13.22 11.15
CA ALA A 34 0.52 -13.56 12.04
C ALA A 34 1.21 -12.32 12.65
N LYS A 35 1.19 -11.20 11.91
CA LYS A 35 1.81 -9.92 12.29
C LYS A 35 0.78 -8.89 12.79
N ALA A 36 -0.43 -9.30 13.12
CA ALA A 36 -1.50 -8.41 13.58
C ALA A 36 -1.10 -7.55 14.79
N HIS A 37 -0.22 -8.06 15.65
CA HIS A 37 0.34 -7.34 16.80
C HIS A 37 1.15 -6.08 16.46
N LEU A 38 1.53 -5.88 15.18
CA LEU A 38 2.17 -4.67 14.67
C LEU A 38 1.18 -3.54 14.36
N ASN A 39 -0.12 -3.86 14.26
CA ASN A 39 -1.21 -2.92 13.99
C ASN A 39 -1.08 -2.11 12.69
N ALA A 40 -0.42 -2.67 11.67
CA ALA A 40 -0.14 -1.95 10.41
C ALA A 40 -1.38 -1.69 9.54
N TYR A 41 -2.42 -2.52 9.65
CA TYR A 41 -3.66 -2.41 8.89
C TYR A 41 -4.81 -1.92 9.76
N VAL A 42 -5.58 -0.97 9.25
CA VAL A 42 -6.86 -0.60 9.87
C VAL A 42 -7.97 -1.53 9.38
N GLU A 43 -7.90 -1.96 8.12
CA GLU A 43 -8.84 -2.89 7.51
C GLU A 43 -8.15 -3.71 6.42
N VAL A 44 -8.57 -4.97 6.29
CA VAL A 44 -8.02 -5.96 5.35
C VAL A 44 -9.16 -6.44 4.46
N TYR A 45 -8.94 -6.45 3.15
CA TYR A 45 -9.97 -6.76 2.15
C TYR A 45 -9.87 -8.22 1.73
N ASP A 46 -9.93 -9.14 2.70
CA ASP A 46 -9.56 -10.55 2.52
C ASP A 46 -10.25 -11.25 1.34
N GLN A 47 -11.58 -11.31 1.32
CA GLN A 47 -12.34 -12.02 0.29
C GLN A 47 -12.27 -11.29 -1.06
N GLU A 48 -12.29 -9.96 -1.04
CA GLU A 48 -12.21 -9.15 -2.24
C GLU A 48 -10.83 -9.24 -2.91
N ALA A 49 -9.75 -9.19 -2.13
CA ALA A 49 -8.40 -9.34 -2.63
C ALA A 49 -8.20 -10.73 -3.25
N LEU A 50 -8.76 -11.79 -2.64
CA LEU A 50 -8.72 -13.14 -3.19
C LEU A 50 -9.52 -13.27 -4.48
N ALA A 51 -10.73 -12.69 -4.55
CA ALA A 51 -11.53 -12.68 -5.77
C ALA A 51 -10.87 -11.88 -6.90
N THR A 52 -10.23 -10.76 -6.56
CA THR A 52 -9.42 -9.98 -7.51
C THR A 52 -8.23 -10.79 -8.00
N ALA A 53 -7.54 -11.50 -7.10
CA ALA A 53 -6.42 -12.35 -7.46
C ALA A 53 -6.81 -13.48 -8.43
N ASP A 54 -7.98 -14.12 -8.23
CA ASP A 54 -8.52 -15.11 -9.17
C ASP A 54 -8.80 -14.51 -10.56
N SER A 55 -9.35 -13.29 -10.60
CA SER A 55 -9.60 -12.55 -11.84
C SER A 55 -8.28 -12.23 -12.57
N VAL A 56 -7.25 -11.79 -11.83
CA VAL A 56 -5.92 -11.52 -12.37
C VAL A 56 -5.26 -12.79 -12.91
N ASP A 57 -5.35 -13.92 -12.19
CA ASP A 57 -4.88 -15.22 -12.67
C ASP A 57 -5.54 -15.61 -14.02
N ALA A 58 -6.85 -15.37 -14.16
CA ALA A 58 -7.57 -15.61 -15.41
C ALA A 58 -7.06 -14.70 -16.55
N LYS A 59 -6.81 -13.42 -16.28
CA LYS A 59 -6.24 -12.47 -17.26
C LYS A 59 -4.82 -12.83 -17.65
N ILE A 60 -3.99 -13.29 -16.72
CA ILE A 60 -2.62 -13.77 -17.00
C ILE A 60 -2.69 -14.94 -17.97
N LYS A 61 -3.55 -15.93 -17.69
CA LYS A 61 -3.74 -17.09 -18.57
C LYS A 61 -4.25 -16.70 -19.95
N ALA A 62 -5.10 -15.68 -20.05
CA ALA A 62 -5.63 -15.16 -21.30
C ALA A 62 -4.65 -14.25 -22.06
N GLY A 63 -3.52 -13.85 -21.45
CA GLY A 63 -2.57 -12.90 -22.04
C GLY A 63 -3.07 -11.46 -22.09
N THR A 64 -4.04 -11.10 -21.25
CA THR A 64 -4.68 -9.77 -21.23
C THR A 64 -4.46 -9.02 -19.91
N ALA A 65 -3.52 -9.46 -19.09
CA ALA A 65 -3.25 -8.87 -17.78
C ALA A 65 -2.47 -7.55 -17.90
N GLY A 66 -2.77 -6.60 -17.02
CA GLY A 66 -2.13 -5.30 -16.92
C GLY A 66 -0.69 -5.36 -16.38
N LYS A 67 -0.04 -4.19 -16.37
CA LYS A 67 1.36 -4.01 -15.97
C LYS A 67 1.64 -4.33 -14.51
N LEU A 68 0.64 -4.42 -13.64
CA LEU A 68 0.79 -4.72 -12.23
C LEU A 68 0.21 -6.08 -11.84
N ALA A 69 -0.19 -6.91 -12.81
CA ALA A 69 -0.67 -8.27 -12.55
C ALA A 69 0.35 -9.07 -11.70
N GLY A 70 -0.12 -9.54 -10.54
CA GLY A 70 0.69 -10.21 -9.51
C GLY A 70 1.22 -9.30 -8.40
N MET A 71 1.04 -7.99 -8.48
CA MET A 71 1.46 -7.04 -7.44
C MET A 71 0.35 -6.86 -6.39
N VAL A 72 0.66 -7.26 -5.15
CA VAL A 72 -0.21 -7.04 -3.99
C VAL A 72 0.18 -5.75 -3.28
N ILE A 73 -0.77 -4.81 -3.17
CA ILE A 73 -0.53 -3.44 -2.73
C ILE A 73 -1.35 -3.09 -1.48
N GLY A 74 -0.69 -2.49 -0.48
CA GLY A 74 -1.36 -1.81 0.64
C GLY A 74 -1.54 -0.31 0.39
N LEU A 75 -2.65 0.27 0.86
CA LEU A 75 -2.94 1.70 0.71
C LEU A 75 -2.92 2.40 2.07
N LYS A 76 -2.21 3.51 2.23
CA LYS A 76 -2.39 4.37 3.41
C LYS A 76 -3.84 4.85 3.52
N ASP A 77 -4.38 4.92 4.74
CA ASP A 77 -5.75 5.34 5.08
C ASP A 77 -6.07 6.83 4.81
N VAL A 78 -5.46 7.43 3.79
CA VAL A 78 -5.74 8.78 3.27
C VAL A 78 -6.04 8.77 1.77
N LEU A 79 -6.08 7.58 1.16
CA LEU A 79 -6.30 7.39 -0.28
C LEU A 79 -7.71 6.83 -0.50
N CYS A 80 -8.52 7.55 -1.26
CA CYS A 80 -9.87 7.14 -1.63
C CYS A 80 -9.82 5.83 -2.43
N HIS A 81 -10.43 4.78 -1.90
CA HIS A 81 -10.76 3.53 -2.59
C HIS A 81 -12.27 3.36 -2.54
N LYS A 82 -12.92 3.37 -3.70
CA LYS A 82 -14.38 3.39 -3.83
C LYS A 82 -15.00 2.22 -3.07
N ASP A 83 -16.11 2.48 -2.39
CA ASP A 83 -16.88 1.51 -1.60
C ASP A 83 -16.11 0.93 -0.39
N HIS A 84 -14.96 1.52 -0.03
CA HIS A 84 -14.16 1.14 1.14
C HIS A 84 -14.02 2.26 2.16
N GLY A 85 -13.67 1.90 3.39
CA GLY A 85 -13.40 2.83 4.47
C GLY A 85 -12.27 3.81 4.14
N LEU A 86 -12.44 5.08 4.51
CA LEU A 86 -11.40 6.10 4.44
C LEU A 86 -11.48 7.00 5.66
N GLN A 87 -10.57 6.83 6.61
CA GLN A 87 -10.74 7.40 7.94
C GLN A 87 -9.60 8.31 8.39
N ALA A 88 -8.53 8.43 7.60
CA ALA A 88 -7.33 9.18 7.95
C ALA A 88 -6.77 8.80 9.33
N SER A 89 -6.96 7.55 9.74
CA SER A 89 -6.68 7.08 11.10
C SER A 89 -7.32 7.94 12.21
N SER A 90 -8.49 8.51 11.94
CA SER A 90 -9.24 9.42 12.81
C SER A 90 -10.60 8.87 13.19
N ASN A 91 -11.04 9.16 14.42
CA ASN A 91 -12.42 8.93 14.83
C ASN A 91 -13.41 9.95 14.21
N ILE A 92 -12.94 11.09 13.71
CA ILE A 92 -13.79 12.10 13.04
C ILE A 92 -14.44 11.53 11.78
N LEU A 93 -13.71 10.68 11.05
CA LEU A 93 -14.18 10.01 9.84
C LEU A 93 -14.65 8.57 10.10
N LYS A 94 -14.91 8.19 11.36
CA LYS A 94 -15.37 6.85 11.70
C LYS A 94 -16.65 6.50 10.95
N GLY A 95 -16.62 5.40 10.21
CA GLY A 95 -17.72 4.93 9.36
C GLY A 95 -17.80 5.59 7.98
N PHE A 96 -16.92 6.53 7.63
CA PHE A 96 -16.89 7.09 6.28
C PHE A 96 -16.44 6.04 5.25
N VAL A 97 -17.19 5.96 4.15
CA VAL A 97 -16.93 5.09 3.00
C VAL A 97 -16.77 5.96 1.76
N SER A 98 -15.64 5.82 1.06
CA SER A 98 -15.39 6.60 -0.15
C SER A 98 -16.36 6.25 -1.26
N GLN A 99 -16.85 7.25 -1.99
CA GLN A 99 -17.77 7.07 -3.12
C GLN A 99 -17.06 7.00 -4.48
N PHE A 100 -15.73 7.14 -4.48
CA PHE A 100 -14.91 7.17 -5.69
C PHE A 100 -13.48 6.67 -5.40
N ASN A 101 -12.76 6.33 -6.46
CA ASN A 101 -11.33 6.04 -6.40
C ASN A 101 -10.55 7.34 -6.59
N GLY A 102 -9.50 7.54 -5.79
CA GLY A 102 -8.49 8.53 -6.11
C GLY A 102 -7.73 8.13 -7.38
N THR A 103 -7.22 9.10 -8.12
CA THR A 103 -6.65 8.85 -9.46
C THR A 103 -5.50 7.85 -9.44
N ALA A 104 -4.64 7.91 -8.42
CA ALA A 104 -3.56 6.94 -8.27
C ALA A 104 -4.09 5.52 -8.00
N VAL A 105 -5.13 5.38 -7.18
CA VAL A 105 -5.76 4.09 -6.86
C VAL A 105 -6.47 3.52 -8.10
N GLU A 106 -7.20 4.36 -8.83
CA GLU A 106 -7.86 3.98 -10.09
C GLU A 106 -6.84 3.44 -11.11
N ARG A 107 -5.70 4.13 -11.30
CA ARG A 107 -4.62 3.69 -12.20
C ARG A 107 -4.01 2.35 -11.79
N LEU A 108 -3.86 2.09 -10.48
CA LEU A 108 -3.41 0.78 -9.99
C LEU A 108 -4.39 -0.33 -10.36
N ILE A 109 -5.69 -0.11 -10.13
CA ILE A 109 -6.75 -1.09 -10.41
C ILE A 109 -6.84 -1.39 -11.91
N GLN A 110 -6.75 -0.36 -12.76
CA GLN A 110 -6.76 -0.50 -14.21
C GLN A 110 -5.60 -1.34 -14.76
N GLU A 111 -4.48 -1.39 -14.03
CA GLU A 111 -3.30 -2.18 -14.37
C GLU A 111 -3.22 -3.52 -13.61
N ASP A 112 -4.35 -4.00 -13.06
CA ASP A 112 -4.48 -5.31 -12.41
C ASP A 112 -3.69 -5.48 -11.09
N ALA A 113 -3.46 -4.40 -10.36
CA ALA A 113 -2.96 -4.49 -8.99
C ALA A 113 -4.02 -5.07 -8.04
N ILE A 114 -3.59 -5.87 -7.07
CA ILE A 114 -4.45 -6.45 -6.04
C ILE A 114 -4.33 -5.61 -4.78
N ILE A 115 -5.37 -4.88 -4.42
CA ILE A 115 -5.40 -4.07 -3.18
C ILE A 115 -5.77 -4.96 -2.00
N ILE A 116 -4.88 -5.10 -1.02
CA ILE A 116 -5.06 -6.04 0.11
C ILE A 116 -5.72 -5.41 1.34
N GLY A 117 -5.71 -4.09 1.45
CA GLY A 117 -6.26 -3.40 2.62
C GLY A 117 -5.77 -1.96 2.75
N ARG A 118 -6.32 -1.26 3.73
CA ARG A 118 -5.87 0.08 4.13
C ARG A 118 -5.03 0.04 5.40
N GLN A 119 -3.96 0.81 5.38
CA GLN A 119 -2.88 0.80 6.34
C GLN A 119 -2.93 2.04 7.22
N SER A 120 -2.62 1.84 8.50
CA SER A 120 -2.69 2.88 9.53
C SER A 120 -1.68 4.01 9.25
N CYS A 121 -2.03 5.20 9.70
CA CYS A 121 -1.22 6.40 9.61
C CYS A 121 -1.34 7.23 10.91
N ASP A 122 -0.50 8.27 11.06
CA ASP A 122 -0.86 9.33 12.02
C ASP A 122 -2.17 9.99 11.57
N GLU A 123 -2.98 10.41 12.55
CA GLU A 123 -4.29 11.02 12.31
C GLU A 123 -4.18 12.22 11.34
N PHE A 124 -4.95 12.21 10.25
CA PHE A 124 -4.87 13.20 9.15
C PHE A 124 -3.47 13.42 8.57
N ALA A 125 -2.63 12.38 8.60
CA ALA A 125 -1.23 12.43 8.19
C ALA A 125 -0.33 13.37 9.04
N MET A 126 -0.82 13.83 10.21
CA MET A 126 -0.13 14.77 11.10
C MET A 126 0.68 14.04 12.18
N GLY A 127 1.91 13.68 11.85
CA GLY A 127 2.84 13.06 12.79
C GLY A 127 4.03 12.41 12.09
N SER A 128 4.98 11.95 12.90
CA SER A 128 6.23 11.33 12.43
C SER A 128 6.57 10.04 13.19
N SER A 129 5.59 9.44 13.87
CA SER A 129 5.78 8.21 14.66
C SER A 129 4.67 7.17 14.51
N ASN A 130 3.51 7.53 13.95
CA ASN A 130 2.32 6.68 13.85
C ASN A 130 1.70 6.28 15.21
N GLU A 131 2.02 7.00 16.28
CA GLU A 131 1.47 6.76 17.62
C GLU A 131 0.08 7.38 17.80
N ASN A 132 -0.23 8.42 17.04
CA ASN A 132 -1.47 9.20 17.17
C ASN A 132 -2.64 8.62 16.36
N SER A 133 -2.53 7.41 15.82
CA SER A 133 -3.64 6.75 15.14
C SER A 133 -4.78 6.48 16.13
N ALA A 134 -6.01 6.85 15.77
CA ALA A 134 -7.21 6.51 16.54
C ALA A 134 -7.45 4.99 16.63
N PHE A 135 -6.79 4.20 15.77
CA PHE A 135 -6.84 2.73 15.73
C PHE A 135 -5.69 2.07 16.50
N GLY A 136 -4.88 2.86 17.21
CA GLY A 136 -3.75 2.40 18.00
C GLY A 136 -2.39 2.51 17.27
N PRO A 137 -1.28 2.53 18.04
CA PRO A 137 0.04 2.77 17.48
C PRO A 137 0.51 1.61 16.59
N VAL A 138 1.15 1.93 15.48
CA VAL A 138 1.88 0.94 14.66
C VAL A 138 3.25 0.68 15.30
N LYS A 139 3.70 -0.57 15.30
CA LYS A 139 5.01 -0.97 15.82
C LYS A 139 5.96 -1.34 14.69
N ASN A 140 7.25 -1.03 14.84
CA ASN A 140 8.29 -1.44 13.90
C ASN A 140 8.53 -2.96 13.98
N ASP A 141 8.63 -3.66 12.83
CA ASP A 141 8.80 -5.12 12.81
C ASP A 141 10.22 -5.57 13.24
N ILE A 142 11.21 -4.69 13.15
CA ILE A 142 12.58 -5.00 13.60
C ILE A 142 12.70 -4.97 15.13
N ASP A 143 11.91 -4.12 15.78
CA ASP A 143 11.88 -3.91 17.23
C ASP A 143 10.52 -3.32 17.63
N ASN A 144 9.66 -4.16 18.18
CA ASN A 144 8.29 -3.81 18.56
C ASN A 144 8.18 -2.76 19.68
N SER A 145 9.30 -2.38 20.32
CA SER A 145 9.34 -1.27 21.29
C SER A 145 9.53 0.09 20.62
N ARG A 146 9.79 0.12 19.32
CA ARG A 146 10.11 1.33 18.54
C ARG A 146 9.00 1.69 17.56
N VAL A 147 8.99 2.97 17.22
CA VAL A 147 8.12 3.54 16.21
C VAL A 147 8.60 3.16 14.80
N PRO A 148 7.69 2.98 13.84
CA PRO A 148 8.04 2.78 12.42
C PRO A 148 8.33 4.09 11.70
N GLY A 149 8.18 5.24 12.38
CA GLY A 149 8.14 6.55 11.75
C GLY A 149 6.72 6.94 11.34
N GLY A 150 6.56 8.05 10.63
CA GLY A 150 5.25 8.56 10.25
C GLY A 150 5.28 9.68 9.22
N SER A 151 4.15 10.03 8.62
CA SER A 151 2.81 9.51 8.97
C SER A 151 2.40 8.26 8.22
N SER A 152 3.21 7.72 7.32
CA SER A 152 2.91 6.48 6.59
C SER A 152 3.55 5.25 7.25
N GLY A 153 3.50 5.16 8.59
CA GLY A 153 4.14 4.09 9.35
C GLY A 153 3.54 2.71 9.07
N GLY A 154 2.22 2.60 8.97
CA GLY A 154 1.55 1.35 8.60
C GLY A 154 1.95 0.86 7.20
N SER A 155 2.10 1.77 6.24
CA SER A 155 2.60 1.44 4.89
C SER A 155 4.02 0.90 4.90
N ALA A 156 4.92 1.56 5.64
CA ALA A 156 6.30 1.11 5.75
C ALA A 156 6.39 -0.26 6.42
N VAL A 157 5.65 -0.47 7.52
CA VAL A 157 5.59 -1.76 8.21
C VAL A 157 4.95 -2.83 7.33
N GLY A 158 3.96 -2.51 6.51
CA GLY A 158 3.34 -3.46 5.59
C GLY A 158 4.36 -4.13 4.66
N VAL A 159 5.25 -3.32 4.08
CA VAL A 159 6.36 -3.79 3.23
C VAL A 159 7.49 -4.40 4.07
N GLN A 160 7.78 -3.84 5.25
CA GLN A 160 8.80 -4.36 6.16
C GLN A 160 8.48 -5.79 6.61
N ALA A 161 7.25 -6.00 7.07
CA ALA A 161 6.76 -7.24 7.64
C ALA A 161 6.27 -8.26 6.60
N ASP A 162 6.51 -8.00 5.31
CA ASP A 162 6.19 -8.92 4.21
C ASP A 162 4.70 -9.25 4.13
N THR A 163 3.86 -8.22 4.26
CA THR A 163 2.39 -8.32 4.21
C THR A 163 1.80 -7.76 2.92
N CYS A 164 2.62 -7.08 2.12
CA CYS A 164 2.35 -6.64 0.77
C CYS A 164 3.69 -6.45 0.05
N LEU A 165 3.68 -6.46 -1.28
CA LEU A 165 4.90 -6.26 -2.07
C LEU A 165 5.28 -4.77 -2.13
N VAL A 166 4.27 -3.93 -2.34
CA VAL A 166 4.39 -2.46 -2.41
C VAL A 166 3.30 -1.84 -1.54
N SER A 167 3.54 -0.64 -1.04
CA SER A 167 2.45 0.20 -0.50
C SER A 167 2.52 1.64 -1.01
N LEU A 168 1.37 2.28 -1.03
CA LEU A 168 1.28 3.73 -1.26
C LEU A 168 1.12 4.47 0.06
N GLY A 169 1.91 5.52 0.23
CA GLY A 169 1.83 6.48 1.32
C GLY A 169 1.58 7.90 0.83
N SER A 170 1.63 8.86 1.76
CA SER A 170 1.67 10.29 1.43
C SER A 170 2.85 10.97 2.14
N ASP A 171 3.55 11.86 1.44
CA ASP A 171 4.70 12.61 1.93
C ASP A 171 4.42 14.11 1.82
N THR A 172 4.18 14.73 2.98
CA THR A 172 4.02 16.19 3.09
C THR A 172 5.31 16.83 3.57
N GLY A 173 5.92 16.26 4.62
CA GLY A 173 7.15 16.77 5.24
C GLY A 173 8.25 15.71 5.41
N GLY A 174 8.17 14.59 4.70
CA GLY A 174 9.02 13.41 4.93
C GLY A 174 8.24 12.14 5.19
N SER A 175 6.90 12.19 5.13
CA SER A 175 6.01 11.14 5.62
C SER A 175 6.01 9.84 4.81
N VAL A 176 6.79 9.74 3.74
CA VAL A 176 7.14 8.47 3.07
C VAL A 176 8.61 8.13 3.29
N ARG A 177 9.52 9.10 3.08
CA ARG A 177 10.96 8.85 3.17
C ARG A 177 11.42 8.49 4.58
N GLN A 178 10.90 9.17 5.61
CA GLN A 178 11.27 8.94 7.00
C GLN A 178 10.83 7.55 7.51
N PRO A 179 9.56 7.11 7.36
CA PRO A 179 9.18 5.78 7.83
C PRO A 179 9.87 4.67 7.01
N ALA A 180 10.11 4.89 5.71
CA ALA A 180 10.91 3.96 4.92
C ALA A 180 12.34 3.80 5.44
N ALA A 181 13.00 4.90 5.83
CA ALA A 181 14.32 4.86 6.45
C ALA A 181 14.32 4.12 7.79
N PHE A 182 13.31 4.35 8.64
CA PHE A 182 13.18 3.68 9.94
C PHE A 182 12.87 2.17 9.80
N CYS A 183 12.20 1.79 8.72
CA CYS A 183 11.84 0.40 8.44
C CYS A 183 12.86 -0.33 7.54
N GLY A 184 13.92 0.35 7.07
CA GLY A 184 14.96 -0.23 6.23
C GLY A 184 14.45 -0.66 4.85
N ILE A 185 13.58 0.14 4.24
CA ILE A 185 13.00 -0.10 2.91
C ILE A 185 13.17 1.13 2.01
N ILE A 186 12.78 1.01 0.74
CA ILE A 186 12.79 2.13 -0.21
C ILE A 186 11.52 2.96 0.00
N GLY A 187 11.69 4.28 0.12
CA GLY A 187 10.59 5.24 0.17
C GLY A 187 10.84 6.36 -0.84
N PHE A 188 9.97 6.47 -1.85
CA PHE A 188 10.12 7.44 -2.93
C PHE A 188 9.00 8.47 -2.90
N LYS A 189 9.40 9.74 -2.80
CA LYS A 189 8.51 10.89 -3.02
C LYS A 189 8.84 11.51 -4.38
N PRO A 190 7.93 11.49 -5.37
CA PRO A 190 8.17 12.12 -6.65
C PRO A 190 8.18 13.65 -6.56
N THR A 191 8.51 14.30 -7.67
CA THR A 191 8.28 15.74 -7.87
C THR A 191 6.83 16.08 -7.55
N TYR A 192 6.58 17.21 -6.88
CA TYR A 192 5.23 17.70 -6.64
C TYR A 192 4.46 17.75 -7.97
N SER A 193 3.16 17.39 -7.93
CA SER A 193 2.25 17.25 -9.08
C SER A 193 2.58 16.16 -10.11
N ARG A 194 3.59 15.30 -9.89
CA ARG A 194 3.84 14.15 -10.77
C ARG A 194 2.71 13.11 -10.71
N ILE A 195 2.18 12.89 -9.52
CA ILE A 195 1.01 12.04 -9.24
C ILE A 195 -0.13 12.96 -8.82
N SER A 196 -1.32 12.72 -9.36
CA SER A 196 -2.52 13.46 -8.97
C SER A 196 -2.79 13.34 -7.47
N ARG A 197 -3.33 14.40 -6.88
CA ARG A 197 -3.81 14.43 -5.50
C ARG A 197 -5.33 14.26 -5.40
N TYR A 198 -6.03 14.07 -6.52
CA TYR A 198 -7.45 13.78 -6.49
C TYR A 198 -7.70 12.46 -5.76
N GLY A 199 -8.53 12.50 -4.71
CA GLY A 199 -8.76 11.39 -3.80
C GLY A 199 -7.66 11.13 -2.77
N LEU A 200 -6.70 12.04 -2.59
CA LEU A 200 -5.85 12.09 -1.40
C LEU A 200 -6.48 13.08 -0.41
N ILE A 201 -6.75 12.64 0.83
CA ILE A 201 -7.13 13.56 1.91
C ILE A 201 -5.98 14.55 2.12
N ALA A 202 -6.28 15.83 1.91
CA ALA A 202 -5.28 16.88 2.00
C ALA A 202 -4.90 17.14 3.46
N TYR A 203 -3.59 17.31 3.69
CA TYR A 203 -3.04 17.90 4.91
C TYR A 203 -2.48 19.29 4.59
N ALA A 204 -1.53 19.38 3.66
CA ALA A 204 -1.00 20.65 3.18
C ALA A 204 -0.87 20.62 1.66
N SER A 205 -1.88 21.15 0.98
CA SER A 205 -2.06 21.02 -0.48
C SER A 205 -0.84 21.36 -1.33
N SER A 206 -0.01 22.33 -0.95
CA SER A 206 1.20 22.73 -1.70
C SER A 206 2.42 21.81 -1.47
N PHE A 207 2.33 20.87 -0.52
CA PHE A 207 3.40 19.98 -0.12
C PHE A 207 3.06 18.50 -0.33
N ASP A 208 1.77 18.15 -0.18
CA ASP A 208 1.31 16.77 -0.27
C ASP A 208 1.73 16.12 -1.59
N SER A 209 2.19 14.88 -1.50
CA SER A 209 2.46 14.03 -2.66
C SER A 209 2.22 12.59 -2.27
N ILE A 210 1.57 11.82 -3.15
CA ILE A 210 1.52 10.37 -2.99
C ILE A 210 2.94 9.83 -3.20
N GLY A 211 3.37 8.90 -2.36
CA GLY A 211 4.68 8.25 -2.48
C GLY A 211 4.57 6.73 -2.44
N ILE A 212 5.66 6.09 -2.83
CA ILE A 212 5.72 4.65 -3.03
C ILE A 212 6.72 4.07 -2.03
N MET A 213 6.37 2.94 -1.41
CA MET A 213 7.27 2.17 -0.56
C MET A 213 7.39 0.74 -1.05
N ALA A 214 8.62 0.27 -1.21
CA ALA A 214 8.91 -1.05 -1.78
C ALA A 214 10.27 -1.59 -1.31
N ARG A 215 10.64 -2.79 -1.76
CA ARG A 215 11.97 -3.40 -1.56
C ARG A 215 12.83 -3.42 -2.83
N SER A 216 12.24 -3.14 -3.98
CA SER A 216 12.91 -3.06 -5.27
C SER A 216 12.78 -1.66 -5.88
N ILE A 217 13.87 -1.19 -6.49
CA ILE A 217 13.90 0.09 -7.21
C ILE A 217 13.04 -0.03 -8.48
N GLU A 218 13.10 -1.19 -9.13
CA GLU A 218 12.35 -1.52 -10.34
C GLU A 218 10.84 -1.49 -10.07
N ASP A 219 10.39 -2.10 -8.97
CA ASP A 219 8.98 -2.04 -8.55
C ASP A 219 8.55 -0.59 -8.25
N THR A 220 9.41 0.19 -7.59
CA THR A 220 9.15 1.60 -7.31
C THR A 220 8.98 2.40 -8.61
N ALA A 221 9.87 2.16 -9.59
CA ALA A 221 9.82 2.82 -10.88
C ALA A 221 8.59 2.41 -11.71
N LEU A 222 8.23 1.13 -11.70
CA LEU A 222 7.06 0.61 -12.41
C LEU A 222 5.76 1.18 -11.84
N VAL A 223 5.63 1.19 -10.51
CA VAL A 223 4.44 1.77 -9.87
C VAL A 223 4.37 3.27 -10.13
N LEU A 224 5.50 3.98 -10.10
CA LEU A 224 5.56 5.39 -10.46
C LEU A 224 5.08 5.61 -11.90
N GLU A 225 5.53 4.80 -12.86
CA GLU A 225 5.10 4.87 -14.26
C GLU A 225 3.58 4.76 -14.37
N VAL A 226 2.99 3.78 -13.66
CA VAL A 226 1.53 3.52 -13.70
C VAL A 226 0.72 4.66 -13.10
N ILE A 227 1.09 5.17 -11.92
CA ILE A 227 0.25 6.13 -11.20
C ILE A 227 0.54 7.59 -11.56
N SER A 228 1.65 7.88 -12.23
CA SER A 228 2.00 9.23 -12.69
C SER A 228 1.20 9.68 -13.90
N GLY A 229 1.08 11.00 -14.07
CA GLY A 229 0.46 11.60 -15.25
C GLY A 229 -0.58 12.66 -14.88
N TYR A 230 -0.85 13.55 -15.84
CA TYR A 230 -1.83 14.63 -15.72
C TYR A 230 -3.22 14.09 -15.39
N ASP A 231 -3.98 14.89 -14.64
CA ASP A 231 -5.35 14.69 -14.19
C ASP A 231 -5.94 16.07 -13.83
#